data_AF-A0A146M269-F1
#
_entry.id   AF-A0A146M269-F1
#
_cell.length_a   1.000
_cell.length_b   1.000
_cell.length_c   1.000
_cell.angle_alpha   90.00
_cell.angle_beta   90.00
_cell.angle_gamma   90.00
#
_symmetry.space_group_name_H-M   'P 1'
#
loop_
_entity.id
_entity.type
_entity.pdbx_description
1 polymer ?
#
loop_
_entity_poly.entity_id
_entity_poly.type
_entity_poly.pdbx_seq_one_letter_code
_entity_poly.pdbx_strand_id
1 'polypeptide(L)'
;MGVTNVKLWSWDQVMDLNVPEIAASRSFVFLWCGSSDGLDMGRACLRKWGFRRCEDISWIKTNINNPGHSKNLDTKAIFQRTKEHCLMGIKGTVRRSTDGDFIHANMDIDLIISEEPEYGSLEKPVEIFHIIEHFCLGRRRLHIFGRDSTIRPGWLTLGPQLTNSNFNWDLYAGQFSASTLTTGCTDRIEALRPKSPPPKGKQRTNFTRPRPRQR
;
A
#
# COMPACT_ATOMS: atom_id res chain seq x y z
N MET A 1 21.85 -21.22 -6.36
CA MET A 1 20.77 -21.99 -7.03
C MET A 1 19.92 -20.98 -7.77
N GLY A 2 19.97 -21.02 -9.10
CA GLY A 2 19.39 -19.98 -9.95
C GLY A 2 17.86 -19.99 -9.97
N VAL A 3 17.29 -18.84 -10.32
CA VAL A 3 15.86 -18.57 -10.52
C VAL A 3 15.36 -19.33 -11.77
N THR A 4 15.32 -20.67 -11.73
CA THR A 4 15.06 -21.48 -12.93
C THR A 4 13.62 -22.00 -13.07
N ASN A 5 12.75 -21.81 -12.06
CA ASN A 5 11.37 -22.33 -12.08
C ASN A 5 10.26 -21.31 -11.77
N VAL A 6 10.53 -20.01 -11.89
CA VAL A 6 9.51 -18.97 -11.67
C VAL A 6 9.00 -18.48 -13.02
N LYS A 7 7.74 -18.79 -13.35
CA LYS A 7 7.05 -18.16 -14.48
C LYS A 7 6.91 -16.66 -14.20
N LEU A 8 7.61 -15.85 -14.99
CA LEU A 8 7.53 -14.39 -14.94
C LEU A 8 6.22 -13.91 -15.57
N TRP A 9 5.73 -12.76 -15.10
CA TRP A 9 4.50 -12.14 -15.58
C TRP A 9 4.85 -10.88 -16.37
N SER A 10 4.29 -10.74 -17.58
CA SER A 10 4.38 -9.49 -18.33
C SER A 10 3.43 -8.44 -17.75
N TRP A 11 3.68 -7.17 -18.05
CA TRP A 11 2.77 -6.09 -17.64
C TRP A 11 1.38 -6.22 -18.26
N ASP A 12 1.24 -6.78 -19.46
CA ASP A 12 -0.06 -7.06 -20.07
C ASP A 12 -0.84 -8.10 -19.25
N GLN A 13 -0.18 -9.20 -18.86
CA GLN A 13 -0.79 -10.23 -18.00
C GLN A 13 -1.19 -9.69 -16.63
N VAL A 14 -0.34 -8.85 -16.02
CA VAL A 14 -0.69 -8.17 -14.77
C VAL A 14 -1.89 -7.26 -15.00
N MET A 15 -1.87 -6.43 -16.04
CA MET A 15 -2.93 -5.49 -16.37
C MET A 15 -4.27 -6.19 -16.65
N ASP A 16 -4.27 -7.43 -17.13
CA ASP A 16 -5.47 -8.24 -17.38
C ASP A 16 -6.07 -8.91 -16.13
N LEU A 17 -5.45 -8.77 -14.97
CA LEU A 17 -6.06 -9.21 -13.72
C LEU A 17 -7.34 -8.43 -13.42
N ASN A 18 -8.42 -9.14 -13.09
CA ASN A 18 -9.72 -8.59 -12.71
C ASN A 18 -9.75 -8.07 -11.26
N VAL A 19 -8.75 -7.28 -10.86
CA VAL A 19 -8.69 -6.61 -9.54
C VAL A 19 -9.95 -5.78 -9.24
N PRO A 20 -10.60 -5.08 -10.21
CA PRO A 20 -11.81 -4.30 -9.93
C PRO A 20 -12.97 -5.09 -9.34
N GLU A 21 -13.13 -6.35 -9.73
CA GLU A 21 -14.25 -7.23 -9.34
C GLU A 21 -14.17 -7.65 -7.88
N ILE A 22 -12.96 -7.77 -7.35
CA ILE A 22 -12.71 -8.20 -5.96
C ILE A 22 -12.46 -7.01 -5.02
N ALA A 23 -12.17 -5.84 -5.57
CA ALA A 23 -11.88 -4.63 -4.79
C ALA A 23 -13.17 -3.99 -4.26
N ALA A 24 -13.25 -3.84 -2.93
CA ALA A 24 -14.34 -3.11 -2.28
C ALA A 24 -14.44 -1.65 -2.79
N SER A 25 -15.64 -1.06 -2.67
CA SER A 25 -15.94 0.31 -3.14
C SER A 25 -15.02 1.38 -2.54
N ARG A 26 -14.64 1.20 -1.27
CA ARG A 26 -13.62 1.98 -0.55
C ARG A 26 -12.47 1.04 -0.21
N SER A 27 -11.35 1.15 -0.91
CA SER A 27 -10.22 0.22 -0.76
C SER A 27 -8.90 0.81 -1.26
N PHE A 28 -7.82 0.08 -0.98
CA PHE A 28 -6.46 0.42 -1.38
C PHE A 28 -5.80 -0.77 -2.08
N VAL A 29 -4.83 -0.49 -2.95
CA VAL A 29 -3.97 -1.49 -3.59
C VAL A 29 -2.52 -1.06 -3.43
N PHE A 30 -1.64 -2.03 -3.21
CA PHE A 30 -0.20 -1.83 -3.08
C PHE A 30 0.48 -2.70 -4.13
N LEU A 31 1.10 -2.08 -5.13
CA LEU A 31 1.61 -2.74 -6.32
C LEU A 31 3.14 -2.60 -6.39
N TRP A 32 3.86 -3.69 -6.16
CA TRP A 32 5.31 -3.75 -6.40
C TRP A 32 5.61 -3.63 -7.90
N CYS A 33 6.33 -2.57 -8.26
CA CYS A 33 6.58 -2.16 -9.65
C CYS A 33 8.05 -2.31 -10.08
N GLY A 34 8.91 -2.84 -9.20
CA GLY A 34 10.34 -2.90 -9.45
C GLY A 34 10.95 -1.50 -9.54
N SER A 35 11.86 -1.26 -10.49
CA SER A 35 12.70 -0.06 -10.53
C SER A 35 12.88 0.58 -11.91
N SER A 36 12.13 0.12 -12.92
CA SER A 36 12.24 0.51 -14.34
C SER A 36 10.87 0.92 -14.90
N ASP A 37 10.59 0.55 -16.15
CA ASP A 37 9.33 0.67 -16.90
C ASP A 37 8.08 0.28 -16.08
N GLY A 38 8.25 -0.56 -15.06
CA GLY A 38 7.18 -0.92 -14.14
C GLY A 38 6.55 0.23 -13.37
N LEU A 39 7.24 1.35 -13.20
CA LEU A 39 6.67 2.57 -12.64
C LEU A 39 5.56 3.14 -13.54
N ASP A 40 5.76 3.16 -14.85
CA ASP A 40 4.78 3.70 -15.80
C ASP A 40 3.67 2.69 -16.06
N MET A 41 4.04 1.42 -16.24
CA MET A 41 3.10 0.32 -16.44
C MET A 41 2.23 0.08 -15.21
N GLY A 42 2.80 0.14 -14.00
CA GLY A 42 2.05 0.06 -12.75
C GLY A 42 1.02 1.17 -12.61
N ARG A 43 1.35 2.41 -13.01
CA ARG A 43 0.38 3.52 -13.07
C ARG A 43 -0.74 3.24 -14.07
N ALA A 44 -0.44 2.58 -15.19
CA ALA A 44 -1.45 2.16 -16.16
C ALA A 44 -2.38 1.06 -15.59
N CYS A 45 -1.83 0.07 -14.88
CA CYS A 45 -2.61 -0.94 -14.16
C CYS A 45 -3.56 -0.29 -13.15
N LEU A 46 -3.07 0.63 -12.31
CA LEU A 46 -3.91 1.35 -11.34
C LEU A 46 -5.09 2.06 -12.03
N ARG A 47 -4.85 2.76 -13.15
CA ARG A 47 -5.91 3.41 -13.93
C ARG A 47 -6.93 2.41 -14.47
N LYS A 48 -6.48 1.32 -15.11
CA LYS A 48 -7.38 0.27 -15.63
C LYS A 48 -8.22 -0.35 -14.52
N TRP A 49 -7.63 -0.52 -13.33
CA TRP A 49 -8.33 -1.10 -12.19
C TRP A 49 -9.23 -0.10 -11.42
N GLY A 50 -9.29 1.17 -11.83
CA GLY A 50 -10.11 2.20 -11.19
C GLY A 50 -9.54 2.77 -9.89
N PHE A 51 -8.22 2.66 -9.68
CA PHE A 51 -7.50 3.25 -8.56
C PHE A 51 -6.77 4.53 -8.99
N ARG A 52 -6.79 5.54 -8.13
CA ARG A 52 -5.94 6.73 -8.27
C ARG A 52 -4.65 6.49 -7.50
N ARG A 53 -3.48 6.70 -8.10
CA ARG A 53 -2.20 6.63 -7.38
C ARG A 53 -2.17 7.72 -6.31
N CYS A 54 -1.96 7.35 -5.05
CA CYS A 54 -1.88 8.30 -3.92
C CYS A 54 -0.46 8.39 -3.35
N GLU A 55 0.26 7.28 -3.14
CA GLU A 55 1.62 7.27 -2.57
C GLU A 55 2.57 6.38 -3.39
N ASP A 56 3.87 6.47 -3.14
CA ASP A 56 4.93 5.65 -3.74
C ASP A 56 5.95 5.24 -2.66
N ILE A 57 5.80 4.02 -2.12
CA ILE A 57 6.66 3.51 -1.07
C ILE A 57 7.95 2.99 -1.69
N SER A 58 9.09 3.59 -1.33
CA SER A 58 10.40 3.19 -1.85
C SER A 58 11.10 2.24 -0.90
N TRP A 59 11.36 1.02 -1.37
CA TRP A 59 12.26 0.08 -0.69
C TRP A 59 13.69 0.32 -1.15
N ILE A 60 14.48 0.98 -0.30
CA ILE A 60 15.89 1.27 -0.51
C ILE A 60 16.72 0.12 0.04
N LYS A 61 17.65 -0.36 -0.77
CA LYS A 61 18.49 -1.50 -0.43
C LYS A 61 19.92 -1.04 -0.15
N THR A 62 20.39 -1.28 1.06
CA THR A 62 21.78 -1.03 1.46
C THR A 62 22.69 -2.18 1.02
N ASN A 63 23.99 -1.93 0.98
CA ASN A 63 25.03 -2.91 0.63
C ASN A 63 26.14 -2.94 1.70
N ILE A 64 25.76 -2.76 2.97
CA ILE A 64 26.69 -2.68 4.10
C ILE A 64 27.53 -3.96 4.20
N ASN A 65 26.92 -5.12 3.97
CA ASN A 65 27.57 -6.42 4.08
C ASN A 65 28.43 -6.75 2.87
N ASN A 66 28.11 -6.18 1.69
CA ASN A 66 28.84 -6.42 0.45
C ASN A 66 29.04 -5.10 -0.32
N PRO A 67 29.92 -4.19 0.15
CA PRO A 67 30.12 -2.91 -0.50
C PRO A 67 30.63 -3.08 -1.94
N GLY A 68 30.06 -2.32 -2.88
CA GLY A 68 30.49 -2.33 -4.27
C GLY A 68 29.41 -1.92 -5.27
N HIS A 69 29.79 -1.85 -6.54
CA HIS A 69 28.94 -1.48 -7.68
C HIS A 69 28.51 -2.71 -8.51
N SER A 70 28.09 -3.78 -7.83
CA SER A 70 27.91 -5.12 -8.39
C SER A 70 26.62 -5.36 -9.17
N LYS A 71 25.79 -4.32 -9.40
CA LYS A 71 24.53 -4.48 -10.16
C LYS A 71 24.75 -4.16 -11.64
N ASN A 72 24.45 -5.13 -12.49
CA ASN A 72 24.34 -4.91 -13.92
C ASN A 72 23.28 -3.83 -14.19
N LEU A 73 23.66 -2.82 -14.96
CA LEU A 73 22.73 -1.79 -15.41
C LEU A 73 21.81 -2.39 -16.48
N ASP A 74 20.52 -2.14 -16.35
CA ASP A 74 19.59 -2.22 -17.48
C ASP A 74 20.17 -1.34 -18.60
N THR A 75 20.06 -1.76 -19.86
CA THR A 75 20.70 -1.07 -21.00
C THR A 75 20.20 0.37 -21.16
N LYS A 76 19.01 0.68 -20.65
CA LYS A 76 18.43 2.04 -20.62
C LYS A 76 18.77 2.84 -19.35
N ALA A 77 19.41 2.24 -18.36
CA ALA A 77 19.68 2.89 -17.08
C ALA A 77 20.96 3.74 -17.11
N ILE A 78 20.84 4.99 -16.69
CA ILE A 78 21.99 5.91 -16.50
C ILE A 78 22.63 5.71 -15.12
N PHE A 79 21.81 5.39 -14.11
CA PHE A 79 22.25 5.20 -12.72
C PHE A 79 22.02 3.77 -12.24
N GLN A 80 22.86 3.33 -11.30
CA GLN A 80 22.67 2.07 -10.59
C GLN A 80 21.35 2.11 -9.80
N ARG A 81 20.46 1.16 -10.09
CA ARG A 81 19.15 1.06 -9.43
C ARG A 81 19.30 0.29 -8.11
N THR A 82 19.19 1.00 -7.00
CA THR A 82 19.35 0.48 -5.62
C THR A 82 18.06 0.47 -4.82
N LYS A 83 16.90 0.68 -5.47
CA LYS A 83 15.59 0.66 -4.83
C LYS A 83 14.52 0.05 -5.71
N GLU A 84 13.47 -0.45 -5.08
CA GLU A 84 12.22 -0.86 -5.73
C GLU A 84 11.06 0.04 -5.25
N HIS A 85 10.02 0.15 -6.07
CA HIS A 85 8.85 0.97 -5.79
C HIS A 85 7.62 0.10 -5.54
N CYS A 86 6.85 0.45 -4.52
CA CYS A 86 5.51 -0.09 -4.26
C CYS A 86 4.50 1.06 -4.39
N LEU A 87 3.81 1.11 -5.54
CA LEU A 87 2.80 2.14 -5.79
C LEU A 87 1.54 1.86 -4.98
N MET A 88 1.06 2.88 -4.27
CA MET A 88 -0.19 2.81 -3.54
C MET A 88 -1.32 3.47 -4.34
N GLY A 89 -2.43 2.75 -4.51
CA GLY A 89 -3.63 3.24 -5.17
C GLY A 89 -4.83 3.31 -4.21
N ILE A 90 -5.69 4.31 -4.40
CA ILE A 90 -6.96 4.48 -3.67
C ILE A 90 -8.16 4.35 -4.62
N LYS A 91 -9.17 3.57 -4.20
CA LYS A 91 -10.49 3.46 -4.85
C LYS A 91 -11.58 3.99 -3.93
N GLY A 92 -12.56 4.69 -4.51
CA GLY A 92 -13.61 5.38 -3.77
C GLY A 92 -13.17 6.70 -3.16
N THR A 93 -13.92 7.18 -2.16
CA THR A 93 -13.66 8.42 -1.42
C THR A 93 -13.28 8.07 0.01
N VAL A 94 -12.09 8.51 0.44
CA VAL A 94 -11.61 8.39 1.82
C VAL A 94 -11.10 9.75 2.27
N ARG A 95 -11.55 10.23 3.43
CA ARG A 95 -11.17 11.52 4.00
C ARG A 95 -10.54 11.32 5.37
N ARG A 96 -9.27 11.72 5.52
CA ARG A 96 -8.49 11.58 6.78
C ARG A 96 -9.17 12.21 8.00
N SER A 97 -9.96 13.27 7.80
CA SER A 97 -10.63 14.00 8.88
C SER A 97 -11.90 13.33 9.40
N THR A 98 -12.58 12.53 8.58
CA THR A 98 -13.88 11.92 8.92
C THR A 98 -13.83 10.41 9.02
N ASP A 99 -12.92 9.77 8.28
CA ASP A 99 -12.91 8.32 8.08
C ASP A 99 -11.81 7.65 8.94
N GLY A 100 -11.67 8.12 10.19
CA GLY A 100 -10.73 7.58 11.16
C GLY A 100 -11.06 6.14 11.60
N ASP A 101 -12.30 5.71 11.38
CA ASP A 101 -12.78 4.33 11.54
C ASP A 101 -12.20 3.36 10.49
N PHE A 102 -11.61 3.91 9.42
CA PHE A 102 -11.11 3.13 8.29
C PHE A 102 -9.61 3.29 8.07
N ILE A 103 -9.06 4.49 8.31
CA ILE A 103 -7.64 4.76 8.11
C ILE A 103 -7.00 5.50 9.27
N HIS A 104 -5.77 5.10 9.59
CA HIS A 104 -4.84 5.87 10.42
C HIS A 104 -3.72 6.40 9.53
N ALA A 105 -3.99 7.52 8.85
CA ALA A 105 -2.99 8.15 8.00
C ALA A 105 -1.80 8.71 8.81
N ASN A 106 -0.64 8.83 8.14
CA ASN A 106 0.57 9.45 8.69
C ASN A 106 1.20 8.70 9.89
N MET A 107 0.87 7.42 10.05
CA MET A 107 1.47 6.54 11.06
C MET A 107 2.88 6.11 10.65
N ASP A 108 3.02 5.64 9.41
CA ASP A 108 4.29 5.26 8.79
C ASP A 108 4.71 6.26 7.70
N ILE A 109 5.99 6.23 7.35
CA ILE A 109 6.58 6.95 6.22
C ILE A 109 6.58 6.08 4.95
N ASP A 110 6.90 6.67 3.81
CA ASP A 110 6.95 6.03 2.49
C ASP A 110 8.32 5.42 2.14
N LEU A 111 9.11 5.06 3.14
CA LEU A 111 10.44 4.47 2.98
C LEU A 111 10.55 3.17 3.76
N ILE A 112 11.12 2.15 3.13
CA ILE A 112 11.61 0.94 3.78
C ILE A 112 13.10 0.85 3.47
N ILE A 113 13.95 0.71 4.49
CA ILE A 113 15.40 0.60 4.32
C ILE A 113 15.85 -0.72 4.91
N SER A 114 16.39 -1.60 4.08
CA SER A 114 16.97 -2.87 4.52
C SER A 114 18.20 -3.23 3.70
N GLU A 115 18.98 -4.19 4.17
CA GLU A 115 20.08 -4.74 3.39
C GLU A 115 19.55 -5.45 2.13
N GLU A 116 20.34 -5.41 1.04
CA GLU A 116 20.08 -6.19 -0.16
C GLU A 116 19.91 -7.68 0.21
N PRO A 117 18.81 -8.32 -0.20
CA PRO A 117 18.63 -9.75 0.03
C PRO A 117 19.73 -10.60 -0.63
N GLU A 118 19.85 -11.84 -0.16
CA GLU A 118 20.71 -12.83 -0.80
C GLU A 118 20.38 -12.99 -2.30
N TYR A 119 21.43 -13.27 -3.09
CA TYR A 119 21.30 -13.39 -4.54
C TYR A 119 20.24 -14.43 -4.93
N GLY A 120 19.28 -14.00 -5.75
CA GLY A 120 18.17 -14.84 -6.22
C GLY A 120 16.91 -14.78 -5.33
N SER A 121 16.95 -14.10 -4.19
CA SER A 121 15.74 -13.88 -3.38
C SER A 121 14.77 -12.94 -4.10
N LEU A 122 13.50 -13.37 -4.15
CA LEU A 122 12.38 -12.59 -4.68
C LEU A 122 11.53 -11.98 -3.56
N GLU A 123 11.93 -12.17 -2.31
CA GLU A 123 11.21 -11.67 -1.15
C GLU A 123 11.19 -10.14 -1.10
N LYS A 124 10.10 -9.63 -0.55
CA LYS A 124 9.89 -8.21 -0.28
C LYS A 124 9.98 -7.99 1.22
N PRO A 125 10.37 -6.80 1.69
CA PRO A 125 10.56 -6.56 3.11
C PRO A 125 9.22 -6.71 3.84
N VAL A 126 9.22 -7.47 4.95
CA VAL A 126 8.01 -7.74 5.74
C VAL A 126 7.32 -6.46 6.25
N GLU A 127 8.09 -5.38 6.39
CA GLU A 127 7.62 -4.06 6.81
C GLU A 127 6.48 -3.51 5.94
N ILE A 128 6.36 -3.92 4.66
CA ILE A 128 5.22 -3.53 3.83
C ILE A 128 3.88 -3.99 4.43
N PHE A 129 3.83 -5.15 5.08
CA PHE A 129 2.62 -5.63 5.74
C PHE A 129 2.26 -4.73 6.93
N HIS A 130 3.26 -4.27 7.69
CA HIS A 130 3.04 -3.37 8.82
C HIS A 130 2.49 -2.03 8.36
N ILE A 131 3.09 -1.41 7.34
CA ILE A 131 2.59 -0.15 6.77
C ILE A 131 1.12 -0.30 6.33
N ILE A 132 0.77 -1.40 5.66
CA ILE A 132 -0.60 -1.64 5.19
C ILE A 132 -1.58 -1.82 6.36
N GLU A 133 -1.19 -2.60 7.37
CA GLU A 133 -2.02 -2.94 8.53
C GLU A 133 -2.24 -1.76 9.47
N HIS A 134 -1.21 -0.93 9.65
CA HIS A 134 -1.27 0.30 10.42
C HIS A 134 -2.13 1.36 9.71
N PHE A 135 -1.97 1.49 8.40
CA PHE A 135 -2.69 2.47 7.61
C PHE A 135 -4.18 2.16 7.47
N CYS A 136 -4.54 0.91 7.13
CA CYS A 136 -5.92 0.51 6.80
C CYS A 136 -6.49 -0.46 7.86
N LEU A 137 -7.56 -0.01 8.52
CA LEU A 137 -8.26 -0.79 9.55
C LEU A 137 -9.14 -1.89 8.98
N GLY A 138 -9.32 -1.95 7.66
CA GLY A 138 -10.07 -3.02 6.99
C GLY A 138 -9.43 -4.39 7.21
N ARG A 139 -10.23 -5.37 7.66
CA ARG A 139 -9.74 -6.72 8.03
C ARG A 139 -9.61 -7.69 6.84
N ARG A 140 -10.24 -7.38 5.71
CA ARG A 140 -10.18 -8.22 4.49
C ARG A 140 -8.96 -7.82 3.66
N ARG A 141 -7.85 -8.54 3.84
CA ARG A 141 -6.57 -8.27 3.17
C ARG A 141 -6.20 -9.44 2.27
N LEU A 142 -5.81 -9.13 1.03
CA LEU A 142 -5.47 -10.13 0.01
C LEU A 142 -4.04 -9.88 -0.49
N HIS A 143 -3.20 -10.92 -0.45
CA HIS A 143 -1.85 -10.93 -0.98
C HIS A 143 -1.81 -11.84 -2.22
N ILE A 144 -1.76 -11.22 -3.41
CA ILE A 144 -1.66 -11.92 -4.69
C ILE A 144 -0.18 -12.13 -5.02
N PHE A 145 0.16 -13.31 -5.55
CA PHE A 145 1.52 -13.80 -5.79
C PHE A 145 2.34 -14.09 -4.53
N GLY A 146 1.66 -14.33 -3.41
CA GLY A 146 2.32 -14.77 -2.19
C GLY A 146 2.86 -16.20 -2.31
N ARG A 147 3.82 -16.50 -1.43
CA ARG A 147 4.48 -17.80 -1.26
C ARG A 147 4.29 -18.30 0.17
N ASP A 148 4.65 -19.55 0.44
CA ASP A 148 4.59 -20.17 1.77
C ASP A 148 5.30 -19.31 2.84
N SER A 149 6.46 -18.73 2.49
CA SER A 149 7.26 -17.81 3.32
C SER A 149 6.54 -16.52 3.72
N THR A 150 5.46 -16.16 3.02
CA THR A 150 4.73 -14.89 3.19
C THR A 150 3.33 -15.06 3.77
N ILE A 151 2.95 -16.28 4.13
CA ILE A 151 1.66 -16.54 4.79
C ILE A 151 1.63 -15.78 6.12
N ARG A 152 0.59 -14.98 6.33
CA ARG A 152 0.47 -14.08 7.48
C ARG A 152 -0.94 -14.09 8.07
N PRO A 153 -1.11 -14.14 9.42
CA PRO A 153 -2.41 -13.94 10.04
C PRO A 153 -3.08 -12.63 9.61
N GLY A 154 -4.38 -12.68 9.36
CA GLY A 154 -5.14 -11.53 8.87
C GLY A 154 -5.04 -11.26 7.36
N TRP A 155 -4.35 -12.13 6.61
CA TRP A 155 -4.24 -12.08 5.16
C TRP A 155 -4.73 -13.37 4.51
N LEU A 156 -5.51 -13.22 3.43
CA LEU A 156 -5.70 -14.27 2.45
C LEU A 156 -4.51 -14.22 1.48
N THR A 157 -3.78 -15.32 1.32
CA THR A 157 -2.63 -15.39 0.41
C THR A 157 -2.98 -16.28 -0.77
N LEU A 158 -2.80 -15.76 -1.98
CA LEU A 158 -3.01 -16.50 -3.24
C LEU A 158 -1.73 -16.43 -4.06
N GLY A 159 -1.26 -17.57 -4.56
CA GLY A 159 -0.10 -17.59 -5.45
C GLY A 159 0.17 -18.97 -6.04
N PRO A 160 0.79 -19.04 -7.23
CA PRO A 160 1.04 -20.29 -7.94
C PRO A 160 2.11 -21.18 -7.28
N GLN A 161 2.83 -20.65 -6.29
CA GLN A 161 3.93 -21.34 -5.60
C GLN A 161 3.55 -21.79 -4.18
N LEU A 162 2.28 -21.65 -3.79
CA LEU A 162 1.82 -22.19 -2.53
C LEU A 162 1.82 -23.72 -2.59
N THR A 163 2.41 -24.37 -1.60
CA THR A 163 2.48 -25.85 -1.57
C THR A 163 1.21 -26.50 -1.06
N ASN A 164 0.32 -25.73 -0.42
CA ASN A 164 -0.94 -26.20 0.13
C ASN A 164 -2.04 -25.13 0.02
N SER A 165 -3.30 -25.53 0.18
CA SER A 165 -4.47 -24.66 0.14
C SER A 165 -5.45 -25.05 1.24
N ASN A 166 -5.86 -24.08 2.06
CA ASN A 166 -6.86 -24.25 3.12
C ASN A 166 -8.05 -23.29 2.97
N PHE A 167 -8.17 -22.64 1.81
CA PHE A 167 -9.19 -21.61 1.60
C PHE A 167 -10.58 -22.24 1.55
N ASN A 168 -11.46 -21.76 2.43
CA ASN A 168 -12.88 -22.08 2.44
C ASN A 168 -13.67 -20.76 2.51
N TRP A 169 -14.53 -20.53 1.52
CA TRP A 169 -15.28 -19.28 1.40
C TRP A 169 -16.20 -19.03 2.59
N ASP A 170 -16.96 -20.03 3.02
CA ASP A 170 -17.95 -19.89 4.10
C ASP A 170 -17.26 -19.57 5.44
N LEU A 171 -16.12 -20.24 5.71
CA LEU A 171 -15.31 -19.95 6.90
C LEU A 171 -14.69 -18.56 6.84
N TYR A 172 -14.15 -18.15 5.68
CA TYR A 172 -13.55 -16.83 5.50
C TYR A 172 -14.61 -15.72 5.62
N ALA A 173 -15.71 -15.82 4.88
CA ALA A 173 -16.81 -14.87 4.92
C ALA A 173 -17.44 -14.78 6.32
N GLY A 174 -17.57 -15.91 7.01
CA GLY A 174 -18.08 -15.99 8.39
C GLY A 174 -17.25 -15.22 9.43
N GLN A 175 -15.99 -14.86 9.14
CA GLN A 175 -15.16 -14.02 10.02
C GLN A 175 -15.53 -12.53 9.97
N PHE A 176 -16.36 -12.13 9.01
CA PHE A 176 -16.69 -10.73 8.74
C PHE A 176 -18.20 -10.52 8.77
N SER A 177 -18.61 -9.63 9.66
CA SER A 177 -19.97 -9.09 9.73
C SER A 177 -19.91 -7.57 9.53
N ALA A 178 -21.05 -6.93 9.28
CA ALA A 178 -21.10 -5.47 9.10
C ALA A 178 -20.44 -4.69 10.26
N SER A 179 -20.53 -5.21 11.50
CA SER A 179 -19.91 -4.61 12.68
C SER A 179 -18.42 -4.92 12.86
N THR A 180 -17.88 -5.89 12.12
CA THR A 180 -16.50 -6.38 12.27
C THR A 180 -15.69 -6.25 10.98
N LEU A 181 -16.10 -5.39 10.04
CA LEU A 181 -15.35 -5.15 8.80
C LEU A 181 -14.03 -4.42 9.05
N THR A 182 -13.94 -3.64 10.13
CA THR A 182 -12.73 -2.96 10.57
C THR A 182 -12.26 -3.51 11.91
N THR A 183 -11.01 -3.24 12.29
CA THR A 183 -10.46 -3.63 13.59
C THR A 183 -11.06 -2.85 14.77
N GLY A 184 -11.77 -1.75 14.49
CA GLY A 184 -12.06 -0.73 15.49
C GLY A 184 -10.79 0.00 15.93
N CYS A 185 -10.93 0.84 16.95
CA CYS A 185 -9.83 1.61 17.54
C CYS A 185 -10.08 1.76 19.04
N THR A 186 -9.02 1.70 19.84
CA THR A 186 -9.11 1.94 21.29
C THR A 186 -8.89 3.42 21.60
N ASP A 187 -9.41 3.90 22.73
CA ASP A 187 -9.21 5.29 23.17
C ASP A 187 -7.74 5.68 23.27
N ARG A 188 -6.87 4.73 23.66
CA ARG A 188 -5.43 4.94 23.72
C ARG A 188 -4.82 5.17 22.33
N ILE A 189 -5.20 4.37 21.34
CA ILE A 189 -4.71 4.55 19.96
C ILE A 189 -5.27 5.86 19.40
N GLU A 190 -6.55 6.15 19.64
CA GLU A 190 -7.14 7.43 19.26
C GLU A 190 -6.39 8.61 19.89
N ALA A 191 -5.95 8.53 21.14
CA ALA A 191 -5.24 9.63 21.79
C ALA A 191 -3.83 9.88 21.20
N LEU A 192 -3.16 8.82 20.71
CA LEU A 192 -1.76 8.87 20.28
C LEU A 192 -1.58 9.06 18.77
N ARG A 193 -2.55 8.63 17.95
CA ARG A 193 -2.39 8.69 16.50
C ARG A 193 -2.36 10.13 15.98
N PRO A 194 -1.63 10.41 14.89
CA PRO A 194 -1.64 11.73 14.27
C PRO A 194 -3.04 12.14 13.78
N LYS A 195 -3.44 13.38 14.07
CA LYS A 195 -4.72 13.97 13.63
C LYS A 195 -4.53 15.40 13.14
N SER A 196 -5.46 15.85 12.30
CA SER A 196 -5.51 17.26 11.90
C SER A 196 -5.81 18.14 13.11
N PRO A 197 -5.18 19.33 13.23
CA PRO A 197 -5.55 20.30 14.25
C PRO A 197 -7.03 20.69 14.15
N PRO A 198 -7.67 21.12 15.26
CA PRO A 198 -9.01 21.68 15.22
C PRO A 198 -9.07 22.83 14.21
N PRO A 199 -10.14 22.94 13.39
CA PRO A 199 -10.30 24.09 12.52
C PRO A 199 -10.26 25.37 13.36
N LYS A 200 -9.43 26.36 12.97
CA LYS A 200 -9.48 27.67 13.61
C LYS A 200 -10.90 28.19 13.50
N GLY A 201 -11.60 28.31 14.64
CA GLY A 201 -12.95 28.84 14.67
C GLY A 201 -12.98 30.16 13.91
N LYS A 202 -13.93 30.33 12.98
CA LYS A 202 -14.25 31.64 12.43
C LYS A 202 -14.66 32.50 13.64
N GLN A 203 -13.74 33.26 14.21
CA GLN A 203 -14.12 34.46 14.94
C GLN A 203 -14.92 35.28 13.94
N ARG A 204 -16.24 35.28 14.07
CA ARG A 204 -17.08 36.32 13.50
C ARG A 204 -16.61 37.60 14.18
N THR A 205 -15.66 38.26 13.57
CA THR A 205 -15.35 39.64 13.91
C THR A 205 -16.58 40.44 13.50
N ASN A 206 -17.44 40.71 14.47
CA ASN A 206 -18.51 41.72 14.36
C ASN A 206 -17.83 43.08 14.24
N PHE A 207 -17.18 43.37 13.11
CA PHE A 207 -16.92 44.74 12.73
C PHE A 207 -18.22 45.31 12.18
N THR A 208 -18.98 45.95 13.07
CA THR A 208 -19.97 46.94 12.69
C THR A 208 -19.25 48.04 11.90
N ARG A 209 -19.32 47.97 10.56
CA ARG A 209 -18.91 49.07 9.70
C ARG A 209 -19.75 50.30 10.05
N PRO A 210 -19.16 51.44 10.42
CA PRO A 210 -19.92 52.67 10.60
C PRO A 210 -20.53 53.04 9.25
N ARG A 211 -21.83 53.36 9.23
CA ARG A 211 -22.49 53.89 8.04
C ARG A 211 -21.79 55.19 7.61
N PRO A 212 -21.52 55.40 6.31
CA PRO A 212 -20.96 56.66 5.85
C PRO A 212 -21.96 57.78 6.15
N ARG A 213 -21.49 58.88 6.74
CA ARG A 213 -22.25 60.14 6.82
C ARG A 213 -22.50 60.61 5.38
N GLN A 214 -23.76 60.74 5.00
CA GLN A 214 -24.17 61.45 3.80
C GLN A 214 -23.71 62.91 3.93
N ARG A 215 -23.00 63.39 2.90
CA ARG A 215 -22.86 64.81 2.58
C ARG A 215 -23.83 65.12 1.46
#